data_AF-A0A8J2H6P0-F1
#
_entry.id   AF-A0A8J2H6P0-F1
#
_cell.length_a   1.000
_cell.length_b   1.000
_cell.length_c   1.000
_cell.angle_alpha   90.00
_cell.angle_beta   90.00
_cell.angle_gamma   90.00
#
_symmetry.space_group_name_H-M   'P 1'
#
loop_
_entity.id
_entity.type
_entity.pdbx_description
1 polymer ?
#
loop_
_entity_poly.entity_id
_entity_poly.type
_entity_poly.pdbx_seq_one_letter_code
_entity_poly.pdbx_strand_id
1 'polypeptide(L)'
;MPLTSHKLATNVKSEPGKKITYSKIKPVFNAEGHMIFSKFDFSEIGTKKHPKKFLGSKDPKKRLEELKTKKQKLQELKAAGETKKAKQLEQKDSWRAILARAAGERVLDDPELLKKTIRRKEHLKKHSAKKWEARTNKVQKDIETRQKKRQENILKRKKDKKTHKTEARAHLYFNVYYTLIPCLLLEIDPSQHSSAIPYIQHNTTHSQLLLLIKMFFIVLERRQ
;
A
#
# COMPACT_ATOMS: atom_id res chain seq x y z
N MET A 1 -2.88 30.33 -4.69
CA MET A 1 -1.71 30.41 -3.78
C MET A 1 -1.49 29.05 -3.14
N PRO A 2 -0.34 28.38 -3.33
CA PRO A 2 -0.06 27.12 -2.67
C PRO A 2 0.41 27.38 -1.24
N LEU A 3 -0.17 26.70 -0.25
CA LEU A 3 0.26 26.81 1.14
C LEU A 3 1.64 26.16 1.29
N THR A 4 2.64 26.98 1.60
CA THR A 4 4.01 26.58 1.92
C THR A 4 4.04 25.73 3.18
N SER A 5 4.52 24.49 3.04
CA SER A 5 4.80 23.58 4.16
C SER A 5 6.03 24.08 4.92
N HIS A 6 5.81 24.76 6.05
CA HIS A 6 6.89 25.07 6.98
C HIS A 6 7.32 23.78 7.69
N LYS A 7 8.49 23.26 7.28
CA LYS A 7 9.21 22.20 8.01
C LYS A 7 9.55 22.73 9.40
N LEU A 8 8.90 22.20 10.44
CA LEU A 8 9.38 22.35 11.81
C LEU A 8 10.67 21.55 11.95
N ALA A 9 11.79 22.24 12.12
CA ALA A 9 13.07 21.64 12.44
C ALA A 9 13.00 21.06 13.85
N THR A 10 12.96 19.74 13.97
CA THR A 10 13.17 19.05 15.25
C THR A 10 14.66 19.08 15.58
N ASN A 11 15.10 20.16 16.24
CA ASN A 11 16.45 20.21 16.80
C ASN A 11 16.45 19.48 18.15
N VAL A 12 16.56 18.15 18.13
CA VAL A 12 16.86 17.36 19.32
C VAL A 12 18.37 17.16 19.33
N LYS A 13 19.06 17.99 20.12
CA LYS A 13 20.47 17.78 20.48
C LYS A 13 20.55 16.53 21.35
N SER A 14 20.92 15.40 20.75
CA SER A 14 21.22 14.18 21.49
C SER A 14 22.69 14.15 21.87
N GLU A 15 22.99 14.32 23.16
CA GLU A 15 24.32 14.00 23.69
C GLU A 15 24.57 12.48 23.64
N PRO A 16 25.78 12.03 23.27
CA PRO A 16 26.09 10.61 23.16
C PRO A 16 26.41 10.03 24.54
N GLY A 17 25.55 9.15 25.08
CA GLY A 17 26.00 8.25 26.15
C GLY A 17 25.02 7.79 27.23
N LYS A 18 23.73 8.15 27.21
CA LYS A 18 22.79 7.60 28.20
C LYS A 18 22.00 6.42 27.63
N LYS A 19 22.38 5.19 28.01
CA LYS A 19 21.60 3.98 27.76
C LYS A 19 20.22 4.16 28.39
N ILE A 20 19.18 4.37 27.57
CA ILE A 20 17.79 4.38 28.02
C ILE A 20 17.45 2.93 28.37
N THR A 21 17.46 2.61 29.66
CA THR A 21 16.91 1.36 30.15
C THR A 21 15.40 1.44 30.00
N TYR A 22 14.80 0.56 29.20
CA TYR A 22 13.36 0.43 29.10
C TYR A 22 12.85 -0.15 30.42
N SER A 23 12.69 0.69 31.43
CA SER A 23 11.96 0.33 32.64
C SER A 23 10.56 -0.09 32.21
N LYS A 24 10.17 -1.34 32.52
CA LYS A 24 8.82 -1.88 32.24
C LYS A 24 7.76 -0.87 32.72
N ILE A 25 7.18 -0.11 31.79
CA ILE A 25 6.10 0.81 32.09
C ILE A 25 4.88 -0.03 32.42
N LYS A 26 4.34 0.13 33.63
CA LYS A 26 3.13 -0.59 34.03
C LYS A 26 1.96 -0.10 33.16
N PRO A 27 1.11 -1.00 32.64
CA PRO A 27 -0.06 -0.60 31.90
C PRO A 27 -0.98 0.24 32.79
N VAL A 28 -1.44 1.38 32.28
CA VAL A 28 -2.41 2.25 32.96
C VAL A 28 -3.80 1.78 32.53
N PHE A 29 -4.65 1.51 33.52
CA PHE A 29 -6.02 1.07 33.29
C PHE A 29 -6.99 2.20 33.63
N ASN A 30 -8.05 2.33 32.82
CA ASN A 30 -9.18 3.23 33.09
C ASN A 30 -10.03 2.75 34.27
N ALA A 31 -10.97 3.57 34.73
CA ALA A 31 -11.98 3.18 35.72
C ALA A 31 -12.82 1.96 35.29
N GLU A 32 -12.93 1.71 33.99
CA GLU A 32 -13.61 0.55 33.38
C GLU A 32 -12.70 -0.69 33.27
N GLY A 33 -11.45 -0.62 33.75
CA GLY A 33 -10.49 -1.72 33.73
C GLY A 33 -9.84 -1.99 32.37
N HIS A 34 -10.05 -1.12 31.38
CA HIS A 34 -9.43 -1.23 30.06
C HIS A 34 -8.04 -0.57 30.04
N MET A 35 -7.06 -1.25 29.40
CA MET A 35 -5.70 -0.73 29.26
C MET A 35 -5.68 0.43 28.27
N ILE A 36 -5.26 1.61 28.72
CA ILE A 36 -5.06 2.78 27.86
C ILE A 36 -3.57 3.02 27.64
N PHE A 37 -3.21 3.22 26.38
CA PHE A 37 -1.84 3.42 25.93
C PHE A 37 -1.40 4.90 25.95
N SER A 38 -2.34 5.81 26.23
CA SER A 38 -2.15 7.27 26.27
C SER A 38 -2.18 7.79 27.72
N LYS A 39 -1.51 8.91 28.00
CA LYS A 39 -1.55 9.58 29.33
C LYS A 39 -2.92 10.23 29.63
N PHE A 40 -3.81 10.32 28.64
CA PHE A 40 -5.13 10.93 28.76
C PHE A 40 -6.22 9.87 28.71
N ASP A 41 -7.16 9.96 29.66
CA ASP A 41 -8.39 9.16 29.69
C ASP A 41 -9.52 9.92 28.97
N PHE A 42 -10.14 9.29 27.97
CA PHE A 42 -11.26 9.85 27.20
C PHE A 42 -12.64 9.36 27.67
N SER A 43 -12.71 8.50 28.68
CA SER A 43 -13.97 7.95 29.19
C SER A 43 -14.92 9.04 29.70
N GLU A 44 -14.40 10.14 30.23
CA GLU A 44 -15.22 11.24 30.78
C GLU A 44 -15.79 12.21 29.72
N ILE A 45 -15.23 12.22 28.51
CA ILE A 45 -15.54 13.24 27.48
C ILE A 45 -16.80 12.90 26.67
N GLY A 46 -17.36 11.69 26.79
CA GLY A 46 -18.45 11.19 25.94
C GLY A 46 -19.83 11.01 26.59
N THR A 47 -19.97 11.12 27.91
CA THR A 47 -21.18 10.66 28.63
C THR A 47 -22.27 11.73 28.81
N LYS A 48 -21.98 13.02 28.56
CA LYS A 48 -23.00 14.08 28.55
C LYS A 48 -23.86 13.99 27.28
N LYS A 49 -24.75 12.98 27.25
CA LYS A 49 -25.83 12.88 26.27
C LYS A 49 -26.79 14.05 26.50
N HIS A 50 -26.60 15.15 25.78
CA HIS A 50 -27.66 16.14 25.63
C HIS A 50 -28.94 15.40 25.21
N PRO A 51 -30.11 15.67 25.81
CA PRO A 51 -31.34 15.01 25.44
C PRO A 51 -31.55 15.24 23.94
N LYS A 52 -31.48 14.17 23.15
CA LYS A 52 -31.76 14.22 21.72
C LYS A 52 -33.20 14.67 21.61
N LYS A 53 -33.43 15.94 21.27
CA LYS A 53 -34.73 16.40 20.78
C LYS A 53 -35.13 15.39 19.72
N PHE A 54 -36.20 14.63 19.97
CA PHE A 54 -36.79 13.67 19.04
C PHE A 54 -37.42 14.46 17.88
N LEU A 55 -36.59 15.16 17.12
CA LEU A 55 -36.89 15.63 15.77
C LEU A 55 -37.18 14.37 14.97
N GLY A 56 -38.25 14.40 14.16
CA GLY A 56 -38.65 13.29 13.30
C GLY A 56 -37.48 12.68 12.52
N SER A 57 -37.68 11.46 12.01
CA SER A 57 -36.60 10.62 11.45
C SER A 57 -35.55 11.43 10.69
N LYS A 58 -34.33 11.53 11.26
CA LYS A 58 -33.20 12.26 10.66
C LYS A 58 -32.77 11.66 9.31
N ASP A 59 -33.29 10.47 8.99
CA ASP A 59 -33.03 9.77 7.75
C ASP A 59 -33.91 10.31 6.62
N PRO A 60 -33.32 10.88 5.55
CA PRO A 60 -34.09 11.48 4.46
C PRO A 60 -34.91 10.47 3.67
N LYS A 61 -34.56 9.16 3.73
CA LYS A 61 -35.34 8.08 3.11
C LYS A 61 -36.65 7.84 3.86
N LYS A 62 -36.56 7.65 5.18
CA LYS A 62 -37.73 7.49 6.06
C LYS A 62 -38.63 8.72 5.99
N ARG A 63 -38.06 9.93 5.99
CA ARG A 63 -38.86 11.16 5.83
C ARG A 63 -39.61 11.21 4.49
N LEU A 64 -38.98 10.76 3.40
CA LEU A 64 -39.63 10.67 2.10
C LEU A 64 -40.78 9.66 2.09
N GLU A 65 -40.63 8.54 2.79
CA GLU A 65 -41.69 7.54 2.97
C GLU A 65 -42.85 8.10 3.82
N GLU A 66 -42.56 8.79 4.92
CA GLU A 66 -43.57 9.48 5.74
C GLU A 66 -44.38 10.50 4.91
N LEU A 67 -43.72 11.28 4.05
CA LEU A 67 -44.43 12.23 3.18
C LEU A 67 -45.30 11.52 2.14
N LYS A 68 -44.88 10.35 1.63
CA LYS A 68 -45.69 9.55 0.71
C LYS A 68 -46.92 8.98 1.43
N THR A 69 -46.75 8.39 2.61
CA THR A 69 -47.86 7.81 3.37
C THR A 69 -48.86 8.88 3.81
N LYS A 70 -48.39 10.07 4.21
CA LYS A 70 -49.27 11.23 4.47
C LYS A 70 -50.08 11.64 3.26
N LYS A 71 -49.46 11.72 2.07
CA LYS A 71 -50.16 12.03 0.82
C LYS A 71 -51.18 10.96 0.45
N GLN A 72 -50.85 9.69 0.63
CA GLN A 72 -51.79 8.56 0.39
C GLN A 72 -53.00 8.66 1.31
N LYS A 73 -52.80 8.86 2.62
CA LYS A 73 -53.90 9.03 3.59
C LYS A 73 -54.81 10.21 3.22
N LEU A 74 -54.24 11.33 2.78
CA LEU A 74 -55.03 12.48 2.30
C LEU A 74 -55.82 12.15 1.03
N GLN A 75 -55.26 11.36 0.11
CA GLN A 75 -55.95 10.91 -1.09
C GLN A 75 -57.08 9.93 -0.78
N GLU A 76 -56.84 8.97 0.13
CA GLU A 76 -57.84 8.00 0.59
C GLU A 76 -59.04 8.71 1.24
N LEU A 77 -58.81 9.68 2.12
CA LEU A 77 -59.88 10.48 2.73
C LEU A 77 -60.66 11.31 1.71
N LYS A 78 -59.99 11.82 0.67
CA LYS A 78 -60.66 12.53 -0.44
C LYS A 78 -61.50 11.57 -1.28
N ALA A 79 -60.99 10.37 -1.56
CA ALA A 79 -61.70 9.34 -2.32
C ALA A 79 -62.92 8.79 -1.56
N ALA A 80 -62.84 8.69 -0.22
CA ALA A 80 -63.95 8.29 0.64
C ALA A 80 -65.05 9.35 0.79
N GLY A 81 -64.94 10.51 0.13
CA GLY A 81 -65.94 11.60 0.19
C GLY A 81 -65.83 12.51 1.41
N GLU A 82 -64.91 12.26 2.33
CA GLU A 82 -64.71 13.02 3.58
C GLU A 82 -63.88 14.29 3.39
N THR A 83 -64.22 15.12 2.40
CA THR A 83 -63.44 16.30 1.99
C THR A 83 -63.22 17.31 3.12
N LYS A 84 -64.20 17.49 4.02
CA LYS A 84 -64.09 18.39 5.18
C LYS A 84 -63.01 17.93 6.16
N LYS A 85 -62.94 16.63 6.47
CA LYS A 85 -61.94 16.05 7.37
C LYS A 85 -60.55 16.13 6.75
N ALA A 86 -60.41 15.87 5.45
CA ALA A 86 -59.14 16.02 4.74
C ALA A 86 -58.61 17.46 4.81
N LYS A 87 -59.46 18.48 4.56
CA LYS A 87 -59.08 19.90 4.67
C LYS A 87 -58.65 20.29 6.08
N GLN A 88 -59.38 19.81 7.10
CA GLN A 88 -59.00 20.03 8.51
C GLN A 88 -57.64 19.41 8.85
N LEU A 89 -57.33 18.23 8.31
CA LEU A 89 -56.04 17.57 8.51
C LEU A 89 -54.89 18.36 7.86
N GLU A 90 -55.07 18.79 6.61
CA GLU A 90 -54.10 19.64 5.88
C GLU A 90 -53.83 20.95 6.63
N GLN A 91 -54.88 21.60 7.14
CA GLN A 91 -54.76 22.83 7.92
C GLN A 91 -54.06 22.60 9.25
N LYS A 92 -54.39 21.51 9.98
CA LYS A 92 -53.68 21.16 11.22
C LYS A 92 -52.21 20.91 10.98
N ASP A 93 -51.86 20.20 9.90
CA ASP A 93 -50.47 19.91 9.56
C ASP A 93 -49.70 21.15 9.11
N SER A 94 -50.33 22.09 8.38
CA SER A 94 -49.70 23.36 8.01
C SER A 94 -49.41 24.24 9.23
N TRP A 95 -50.36 24.36 10.16
CA TRP A 95 -50.14 25.09 11.42
C TRP A 95 -49.04 24.46 12.27
N ARG A 96 -49.01 23.13 12.38
CA ARG A 96 -47.92 22.40 13.07
C ARG A 96 -46.56 22.69 12.44
N ALA A 97 -46.47 22.70 11.11
CA ALA A 97 -45.23 23.00 10.41
C ALA A 97 -44.76 24.45 10.64
N ILE A 98 -45.69 25.42 10.64
CA ILE A 98 -45.40 26.83 10.93
C ILE A 98 -44.88 26.99 12.36
N LEU A 99 -45.57 26.39 13.34
CA LEU A 99 -45.16 26.43 14.75
C LEU A 99 -43.79 25.79 14.97
N ALA A 100 -43.54 24.62 14.36
CA ALA A 100 -42.25 23.95 14.43
C ALA A 100 -41.12 24.80 13.83
N ARG A 101 -41.37 25.45 12.68
CA ARG A 101 -40.41 26.35 12.05
C ARG A 101 -40.14 27.58 12.91
N ALA A 102 -41.16 28.15 13.55
CA ALA A 102 -41.02 29.27 14.49
C ALA A 102 -40.23 28.87 15.76
N ALA A 103 -40.39 27.63 16.23
CA ALA A 103 -39.60 27.07 17.33
C ALA A 103 -38.13 26.77 16.96
N GLY A 104 -37.72 27.01 15.71
CA GLY A 104 -36.37 26.76 15.20
C GLY A 104 -36.11 25.32 14.74
N GLU A 105 -37.16 24.50 14.61
CA GLU A 105 -37.02 23.14 14.08
C GLU A 105 -36.87 23.15 12.56
N ARG A 106 -35.95 22.32 12.06
CA ARG A 106 -35.73 22.14 10.61
C ARG A 106 -36.77 21.21 10.02
N VAL A 107 -37.89 21.79 9.57
CA VAL A 107 -38.98 21.06 8.91
C VAL A 107 -38.57 20.63 7.49
N LEU A 108 -38.58 19.32 7.21
CA LEU A 108 -38.17 18.70 5.93
C LEU A 108 -39.39 18.15 5.18
N ASP A 109 -40.13 19.02 4.49
CA ASP A 109 -41.40 18.64 3.83
C ASP A 109 -41.32 18.53 2.30
N ASP A 110 -40.24 19.03 1.69
CA ASP A 110 -40.09 19.05 0.24
C ASP A 110 -39.53 17.73 -0.32
N PRO A 111 -40.29 16.98 -1.14
CA PRO A 111 -39.86 15.67 -1.64
C PRO A 111 -38.68 15.77 -2.60
N GLU A 112 -38.57 16.85 -3.37
CA GLU A 112 -37.46 17.05 -4.31
C GLU A 112 -36.13 17.30 -3.60
N LEU A 113 -36.14 18.12 -2.55
CA LEU A 113 -34.96 18.40 -1.73
C LEU A 113 -34.50 17.15 -0.98
N LEU A 114 -35.43 16.33 -0.50
CA LEU A 114 -35.11 15.03 0.10
C LEU A 114 -34.45 14.08 -0.90
N LYS A 115 -34.99 13.96 -2.12
CA LYS A 115 -34.36 13.18 -3.21
C LYS A 115 -32.95 13.69 -3.54
N LYS A 116 -32.77 15.01 -3.66
CA LYS A 116 -31.43 15.62 -3.87
C LYS A 116 -30.48 15.30 -2.73
N THR A 117 -30.95 15.34 -1.49
CA THR A 117 -30.15 15.01 -0.29
C THR A 117 -29.73 13.55 -0.29
N ILE A 118 -30.63 12.63 -0.65
CA ILE A 118 -30.32 11.20 -0.79
C ILE A 118 -29.23 11.01 -1.85
N ARG A 119 -29.38 11.62 -3.04
CA ARG A 119 -28.38 11.56 -4.12
C ARG A 119 -27.01 12.08 -3.69
N ARG A 120 -26.95 13.20 -2.97
CA ARG A 120 -25.69 13.75 -2.43
C ARG A 120 -25.03 12.78 -1.43
N LYS A 121 -25.82 12.18 -0.52
CA LYS A 121 -25.31 11.18 0.43
C LYS A 121 -24.78 9.95 -0.29
N GLU A 122 -25.46 9.48 -1.32
CA GLU A 122 -25.00 8.35 -2.13
C GLU A 122 -23.72 8.68 -2.91
N HIS A 123 -23.64 9.87 -3.51
CA HIS A 123 -22.42 10.33 -4.17
C HIS A 123 -21.23 10.41 -3.21
N LEU A 124 -21.44 10.95 -2.00
CA LEU A 124 -20.41 11.01 -0.97
C LEU A 124 -19.92 9.62 -0.57
N LYS A 125 -20.85 8.67 -0.38
CA LYS A 125 -20.50 7.26 -0.09
C LYS A 125 -19.68 6.64 -1.22
N LYS A 126 -20.09 6.84 -2.48
CA LYS A 126 -19.33 6.36 -3.66
C LYS A 126 -17.93 6.97 -3.72
N HIS A 127 -17.81 8.27 -3.49
CA HIS A 127 -16.50 8.95 -3.47
C HIS A 127 -15.59 8.41 -2.35
N SER A 128 -16.14 8.24 -1.15
CA SER A 128 -15.40 7.66 -0.02
C SER A 128 -14.98 6.22 -0.28
N ALA A 129 -15.84 5.39 -0.89
CA ALA A 129 -15.52 4.02 -1.28
C ALA A 129 -14.37 3.99 -2.30
N LYS A 130 -14.45 4.77 -3.38
CA LYS A 130 -13.36 4.91 -4.36
C LYS A 130 -12.04 5.36 -3.73
N LYS A 131 -12.10 6.33 -2.81
CA LYS A 131 -10.91 6.80 -2.10
C LYS A 131 -10.31 5.72 -1.20
N TRP A 132 -11.13 4.89 -0.57
CA TRP A 132 -10.68 3.78 0.24
C TRP A 132 -10.02 2.69 -0.61
N GLU A 133 -10.67 2.29 -1.71
CA GLU A 133 -10.13 1.34 -2.67
C GLU A 133 -8.79 1.79 -3.25
N ALA A 134 -8.68 3.06 -3.67
CA ALA A 134 -7.43 3.63 -4.16
C ALA A 134 -6.30 3.58 -3.12
N ARG A 135 -6.62 3.78 -1.82
CA ARG A 135 -5.64 3.64 -0.74
C ARG A 135 -5.20 2.19 -0.57
N THR A 136 -6.14 1.24 -0.55
CA THR A 136 -5.82 -0.18 -0.44
C THR A 136 -4.95 -0.65 -1.61
N ASN A 137 -5.30 -0.28 -2.83
CA ASN A 137 -4.53 -0.60 -4.03
C ASN A 137 -3.13 0.01 -3.99
N LYS A 138 -3.00 1.26 -3.52
CA LYS A 138 -1.70 1.90 -3.32
C LYS A 138 -0.86 1.15 -2.29
N VAL A 139 -1.42 0.79 -1.15
CA VAL A 139 -0.72 0.02 -0.11
C VAL A 139 -0.25 -1.32 -0.64
N GLN A 140 -1.12 -2.03 -1.36
CA GLN A 140 -0.79 -3.32 -1.96
C GLN A 140 0.35 -3.18 -2.99
N LYS A 141 0.29 -2.19 -3.88
CA LYS A 141 1.36 -1.88 -4.83
C LYS A 141 2.67 -1.51 -4.14
N ASP A 142 2.61 -0.72 -3.07
CA ASP A 142 3.80 -0.33 -2.29
C ASP A 142 4.42 -1.53 -1.56
N ILE A 143 3.63 -2.55 -1.20
CA ILE A 143 4.13 -3.82 -0.65
C ILE A 143 4.78 -4.65 -1.76
N GLU A 144 4.08 -4.85 -2.87
CA GLU A 144 4.56 -5.65 -4.01
C GLU A 144 5.86 -5.11 -4.60
N THR A 145 5.95 -3.79 -4.80
CA THR A 145 7.17 -3.13 -5.30
C THR A 145 8.36 -3.35 -4.36
N ARG A 146 8.15 -3.27 -3.04
CA ARG A 146 9.20 -3.56 -2.05
C ARG A 146 9.61 -5.03 -2.07
N GLN A 147 8.66 -5.95 -2.20
CA GLN A 147 8.96 -7.38 -2.30
C GLN A 147 9.72 -7.72 -3.59
N LYS A 148 9.30 -7.16 -4.74
CA LYS A 148 10.00 -7.33 -6.03
C LYS A 148 11.45 -6.84 -5.93
N LYS A 149 11.67 -5.63 -5.41
CA LYS A 149 13.03 -5.09 -5.18
C LYS A 149 13.87 -5.98 -4.28
N ARG A 150 13.27 -6.56 -3.23
CA ARG A 150 13.97 -7.51 -2.35
C ARG A 150 14.35 -8.78 -3.10
N GLN A 151 13.44 -9.36 -3.88
CA GLN A 151 13.70 -10.55 -4.70
C GLN A 151 14.82 -10.30 -5.71
N GLU A 152 14.76 -9.18 -6.44
CA GLU A 152 15.79 -8.76 -7.39
C GLU A 152 17.16 -8.62 -6.71
N ASN A 153 17.23 -7.96 -5.56
CA ASN A 153 18.49 -7.83 -4.80
C ASN A 153 19.04 -9.18 -4.32
N ILE A 154 18.17 -10.10 -3.89
CA ILE A 154 18.57 -11.46 -3.49
C ILE A 154 19.09 -12.24 -4.70
N LEU A 155 18.40 -12.18 -5.84
CA LEU A 155 18.81 -12.84 -7.07
C LEU A 155 20.15 -12.29 -7.57
N LYS A 156 20.32 -10.96 -7.56
CA LYS A 156 21.59 -10.30 -7.89
C LYS A 156 22.71 -10.80 -6.98
N ARG A 157 22.51 -10.77 -5.65
CA ARG A 157 23.52 -11.28 -4.69
C ARG A 157 23.87 -12.76 -4.92
N LYS A 158 22.89 -13.59 -5.28
CA LYS A 158 23.14 -15.01 -5.63
C LYS A 158 23.96 -15.14 -6.92
N LYS A 159 23.66 -14.33 -7.94
CA LYS A 159 24.41 -14.31 -9.21
C LYS A 159 25.84 -13.83 -8.98
N ASP A 160 26.02 -12.70 -8.31
CA ASP A 160 27.34 -12.11 -8.03
C ASP A 160 28.23 -13.08 -7.22
N LYS A 161 27.65 -13.82 -6.26
CA LYS A 161 28.39 -14.86 -5.52
C LYS A 161 28.84 -16.01 -6.43
N LYS A 162 28.02 -16.39 -7.41
CA LYS A 162 28.38 -17.43 -8.40
C LYS A 162 29.46 -16.91 -9.35
N THR A 163 29.34 -15.70 -9.87
CA THR A 163 30.32 -15.11 -10.80
C THR A 163 31.66 -14.90 -10.11
N HIS A 164 31.69 -14.35 -8.90
CA HIS A 164 32.92 -14.20 -8.13
C HIS A 164 33.60 -15.57 -7.85
N LYS A 165 32.81 -16.62 -7.61
CA LYS A 165 33.37 -17.98 -7.43
C LYS A 165 33.95 -18.54 -8.73
N THR A 166 33.31 -18.29 -9.87
CA THR A 166 33.86 -18.71 -11.18
C THR A 166 35.08 -17.89 -11.58
N GLU A 167 35.07 -16.59 -11.34
CA GLU A 167 36.20 -15.68 -11.58
C GLU A 167 37.39 -16.05 -10.72
N ALA A 168 37.19 -16.30 -9.41
CA ALA A 168 38.26 -16.76 -8.53
C ALA A 168 38.85 -18.11 -8.99
N ARG A 169 38.02 -19.04 -9.47
CA ARG A 169 38.48 -20.31 -10.05
C ARG A 169 39.26 -20.11 -11.35
N ALA A 170 38.78 -19.24 -12.23
CA ALA A 170 39.47 -18.90 -13.48
C ALA A 170 40.83 -18.24 -13.19
N HIS A 171 40.90 -17.34 -12.21
CA HIS A 171 42.14 -16.70 -11.77
C HIS A 171 43.11 -17.71 -11.15
N LEU A 172 42.63 -18.67 -10.34
CA LEU A 172 43.46 -19.76 -9.83
C LEU A 172 44.02 -20.64 -10.97
N TYR A 173 43.20 -21.00 -11.96
CA TYR A 173 43.63 -21.77 -13.12
C TYR A 173 44.64 -21.00 -13.97
N PHE A 174 44.39 -19.71 -14.22
CA PHE A 174 45.28 -18.82 -14.96
C PHE A 174 46.63 -18.68 -14.24
N ASN A 175 46.62 -18.41 -12.94
CA ASN A 175 47.87 -18.33 -12.17
C ASN A 175 48.61 -19.65 -12.19
N VAL A 176 47.97 -20.79 -11.92
CA VAL A 176 48.61 -22.12 -12.01
C VAL A 176 49.21 -22.35 -13.39
N TYR A 177 48.48 -22.05 -14.47
CA TYR A 177 48.96 -22.24 -15.84
C TYR A 177 50.15 -21.32 -16.15
N TYR A 178 50.07 -20.03 -15.85
CA TYR A 178 51.12 -19.07 -16.23
C TYR A 178 52.29 -18.98 -15.26
N THR A 179 52.17 -19.45 -14.01
CA THR A 179 53.30 -19.48 -13.06
C THR A 179 54.00 -20.84 -13.02
N LEU A 180 53.31 -21.97 -13.19
CA LEU A 180 53.93 -23.30 -13.11
C LEU A 180 54.46 -23.82 -14.46
N ILE A 181 53.86 -23.44 -15.60
CA ILE A 181 54.31 -23.92 -16.92
C ILE A 181 55.67 -23.35 -17.33
N PRO A 182 56.00 -22.06 -17.09
CA PRO A 182 57.34 -21.55 -17.38
C PRO A 182 58.44 -22.19 -16.52
N CYS A 183 58.14 -22.58 -15.27
CA CYS A 183 59.08 -23.33 -14.43
C CYS A 183 59.33 -24.75 -14.96
N LEU A 184 58.29 -25.44 -15.43
CA LEU A 184 58.41 -26.77 -16.03
C LEU A 184 59.11 -26.77 -17.40
N LEU A 185 59.09 -25.65 -18.13
CA LEU A 185 59.81 -25.48 -19.40
C LEU A 185 61.29 -25.06 -19.24
N LEU A 186 61.71 -24.62 -18.05
CA LEU A 186 63.10 -24.22 -17.75
C LEU A 186 63.98 -25.38 -17.21
N GLU A 187 63.39 -26.55 -16.97
CA GLU A 187 64.11 -27.79 -16.60
C GLU A 187 64.46 -28.68 -17.81
N ILE A 188 64.20 -28.22 -19.03
CA ILE A 188 64.69 -28.89 -20.24
C ILE A 188 66.07 -28.30 -20.58
N ASP A 189 67.12 -28.94 -20.09
CA ASP A 189 68.50 -28.64 -20.47
C ASP A 189 68.66 -28.75 -22.01
N PRO A 190 69.08 -27.67 -22.72
CA PRO A 190 69.34 -27.74 -24.16
C PRO A 190 70.61 -28.53 -24.52
N SER A 191 71.25 -29.23 -23.57
CA SER A 191 72.58 -29.84 -23.76
C SER A 191 72.60 -31.27 -24.30
N GLN A 192 71.45 -31.87 -24.61
CA GLN A 192 71.35 -33.26 -25.12
C GLN A 192 70.69 -33.42 -26.51
N HIS A 193 70.57 -32.36 -27.32
CA HIS A 193 70.21 -32.51 -28.74
C HIS A 193 71.36 -32.08 -29.65
N SER A 194 72.39 -32.93 -29.69
CA SER A 194 73.30 -33.00 -30.82
C SER A 194 72.63 -33.84 -31.92
N SER A 195 72.52 -33.23 -33.11
CA SER A 195 72.10 -33.78 -34.41
C SER A 195 70.58 -33.99 -34.66
N ALA A 196 70.10 -33.25 -35.68
CA ALA A 196 68.84 -33.38 -36.41
C ALA A 196 67.54 -32.95 -35.69
N ILE A 197 67.26 -31.65 -35.68
CA ILE A 197 65.87 -31.15 -35.63
C ILE A 197 65.41 -30.94 -37.08
N PRO A 198 64.49 -31.75 -37.62
CA PRO A 198 63.79 -31.37 -38.84
C PRO A 198 62.89 -30.18 -38.51
N TYR A 199 63.01 -29.13 -39.31
CA TYR A 199 62.11 -27.99 -39.32
C TYR A 199 60.69 -28.49 -39.62
N ILE A 200 59.92 -28.83 -38.58
CA ILE A 200 58.48 -29.06 -38.71
C ILE A 200 57.88 -27.68 -38.94
N GLN A 201 57.57 -27.40 -40.20
CA GLN A 201 56.66 -26.31 -40.55
C GLN A 201 55.40 -26.51 -39.72
N HIS A 202 55.16 -25.63 -38.74
CA HIS A 202 53.85 -25.47 -38.11
C HIS A 202 52.87 -24.87 -39.13
N ASN A 203 52.54 -25.63 -40.16
CA ASN A 203 51.35 -25.41 -40.98
C ASN A 203 50.18 -26.13 -40.31
N THR A 204 49.88 -25.74 -39.07
CA THR A 204 48.55 -25.99 -38.51
C THR A 204 47.61 -25.11 -39.33
N THR A 205 46.94 -25.71 -40.31
CA THR A 205 45.98 -24.97 -41.13
C THR A 205 44.95 -24.31 -40.21
N HIS A 206 44.50 -23.11 -40.57
CA HIS A 206 43.53 -22.35 -39.77
C HIS A 206 42.29 -23.19 -39.36
N SER A 207 41.95 -24.22 -40.16
CA SER A 207 40.89 -25.18 -39.86
C SER A 207 41.19 -26.06 -38.65
N GLN A 208 42.43 -26.49 -38.41
CA GLN A 208 42.82 -27.29 -37.25
C GLN A 208 42.80 -26.46 -35.96
N LEU A 209 43.24 -25.20 -36.03
CA LEU A 209 43.14 -24.27 -34.89
C LEU A 209 41.68 -23.96 -34.57
N LEU A 210 40.84 -23.75 -35.59
CA LEU A 210 39.40 -23.57 -35.42
C LEU A 210 38.72 -24.82 -34.84
N LEU A 211 39.14 -26.03 -35.23
CA LEU A 211 38.62 -27.29 -34.68
C LEU A 211 38.95 -27.45 -33.20
N LEU A 212 40.18 -27.10 -32.79
CA LEU A 212 40.57 -27.09 -31.37
C LEU A 212 39.80 -26.05 -30.58
N ILE A 213 39.63 -24.83 -31.10
CA ILE A 213 38.82 -23.78 -30.46
C ILE A 213 37.35 -24.21 -30.36
N LYS A 214 36.80 -24.85 -31.40
CA LYS A 214 35.41 -25.33 -31.44
C LYS A 214 35.19 -26.52 -30.48
N MET A 215 36.16 -27.42 -30.37
CA MET A 215 36.17 -28.50 -29.36
C MET A 215 36.22 -27.94 -27.94
N PHE A 216 37.02 -26.89 -27.70
CA PHE A 216 37.11 -26.24 -26.39
C PHE A 216 35.79 -25.56 -26.00
N PHE A 217 35.12 -24.90 -26.95
CA PHE A 217 33.80 -24.29 -26.72
C PHE A 217 32.71 -25.33 -26.44
N ILE A 218 32.68 -26.45 -27.16
CA ILE A 218 31.72 -27.54 -26.95
C ILE A 218 31.86 -28.16 -25.55
N VAL A 219 33.09 -28.30 -25.04
CA VAL A 219 33.35 -28.84 -23.70
C VAL A 219 32.94 -27.85 -22.60
N LEU A 220 33.02 -26.54 -22.86
CA LEU A 220 32.55 -25.50 -21.94
C LEU A 220 31.01 -25.39 -21.90
N GLU A 221 30.34 -25.54 -23.04
CA GLU A 221 28.88 -25.51 -23.15
C GLU A 221 28.21 -26.69 -22.40
N ARG A 222 28.83 -27.88 -22.42
CA ARG A 222 28.33 -29.08 -21.72
C ARG A 222 28.58 -29.06 -20.19
N ARG A 223 29.30 -28.07 -19.66
CA ARG A 223 29.67 -27.97 -18.24
C ARG A 223 28.89 -26.90 -17.47
N GLN A 224 28.02 -26.13 -18.12
CA GLN A 224 27.04 -25.25 -17.48
C GLN A 224 25.74 -25.99 -17.17
#